data_AF-A0A1X2IUU2-F1
#
_entry.id   AF-A0A1X2IUU2-F1
#
_cell.length_a   1.000
_cell.length_b   1.000
_cell.length_c   1.000
_cell.angle_alpha   90.00
_cell.angle_beta   90.00
_cell.angle_gamma   90.00
#
_symmetry.space_group_name_H-M   'P 1'
#
loop_
_entity.id
_entity.type
_entity.pdbx_description
1 polymer ?
#
loop_
_entity_poly.entity_id
_entity_poly.type
_entity_poly.pdbx_seq_one_letter_code
_entity_poly.pdbx_strand_id
1 'polypeptide(L)'
;MPRKDTQDEENEFYSPSQPLSWDSLRRQARQVENEIELKLASLSKPGASTTTPREQDQKVVLNGVQENSQAAEVDQLLNSLQDTITSMEKVLDRPSATPTNPSMIHMLERHKNILYDYTKEFRRIKANIKAVRDKAELMSQVQDEIRIFNAGTSDNADYYLTERNRVESSHRLTDMVLDQAYATRQDISRQGRTIHGFNTKVTGIMGRIPGINSIIGRINTRRKRDTLIMAGVVSACIILITMYWLQT
;
A
#
# COMPACT_ATOMS: atom_id res chain seq x y z
N MET A 1 3.66 -23.76 65.46
CA MET A 1 5.13 -23.62 65.26
C MET A 1 5.70 -25.00 64.98
N PRO A 2 6.63 -25.20 64.03
CA PRO A 2 6.94 -24.47 62.79
C PRO A 2 6.67 -25.36 61.54
N ARG A 3 6.22 -24.80 60.41
CA ARG A 3 7.03 -24.34 59.27
C ARG A 3 7.99 -25.43 58.75
N LYS A 4 7.60 -26.07 57.64
CA LYS A 4 8.55 -26.70 56.72
C LYS A 4 8.85 -25.69 55.63
N ASP A 5 10.15 -25.46 55.49
CA ASP A 5 10.78 -24.46 54.65
C ASP A 5 10.53 -24.70 53.16
N THR A 6 10.09 -23.63 52.51
CA THR A 6 10.72 -23.01 51.34
C THR A 6 11.47 -23.94 50.38
N GLN A 7 10.78 -24.32 49.32
CA GLN A 7 11.38 -24.47 47.99
C GLN A 7 10.64 -23.51 47.04
N ASP A 8 10.86 -22.23 47.30
CA ASP A 8 10.74 -21.17 46.29
C ASP A 8 12.13 -21.04 45.67
N GLU A 9 12.40 -21.77 44.58
CA GLU A 9 13.45 -21.39 43.64
C GLU A 9 12.85 -21.45 42.23
N GLU A 10 12.33 -20.28 41.86
CA GLU A 10 12.46 -19.66 40.54
C GLU A 10 12.50 -20.63 39.35
N ASN A 11 11.30 -20.89 38.80
CA ASN A 11 11.19 -21.13 37.36
C ASN A 11 10.33 -20.01 36.75
N GLU A 12 10.74 -18.78 37.04
CA GLU A 12 10.30 -17.60 36.33
C GLU A 12 11.42 -17.18 35.38
N PHE A 13 11.04 -16.92 34.13
CA PHE A 13 11.80 -16.12 33.19
C PHE A 13 12.95 -16.78 32.41
N TYR A 14 12.58 -17.52 31.36
CA TYR A 14 13.13 -17.21 30.03
C TYR A 14 12.11 -17.58 28.95
N SER A 15 11.14 -16.69 28.70
CA SER A 15 10.55 -16.63 27.36
C SER A 15 11.65 -16.07 26.46
N PRO A 16 12.24 -16.85 25.53
CA PRO A 16 13.13 -16.25 24.57
C PRO A 16 12.27 -15.27 23.78
N SER A 17 12.56 -13.97 23.93
CA SER A 17 12.08 -12.94 23.03
C SER A 17 12.38 -13.44 21.62
N GLN A 18 11.36 -13.95 20.92
CA GLN A 18 11.57 -14.58 19.62
C GLN A 18 12.29 -13.54 18.75
N PRO A 19 13.48 -13.85 18.20
CA PRO A 19 14.01 -13.01 17.14
C PRO A 19 12.92 -12.93 16.07
N LEU A 20 12.61 -11.74 15.52
CA LEU A 20 11.62 -11.54 14.45
C LEU A 20 11.62 -12.75 13.50
N SER A 21 10.74 -13.70 13.80
CA SER A 21 10.85 -15.05 13.26
C SER A 21 10.13 -15.01 11.95
N TRP A 22 10.67 -15.67 10.93
CA TRP A 22 10.02 -15.78 9.63
C TRP A 22 8.53 -16.14 9.74
N ASP A 23 8.18 -16.98 10.71
CA ASP A 23 6.80 -17.34 11.04
C ASP A 23 5.94 -16.17 11.53
N SER A 24 6.50 -15.25 12.32
CA SER A 24 5.79 -14.05 12.79
C SER A 24 5.49 -13.10 11.63
N LEU A 25 6.48 -12.86 10.75
CA LEU A 25 6.31 -12.04 9.55
C LEU A 25 5.27 -12.66 8.61
N ARG A 26 5.30 -13.99 8.44
CA ARG A 26 4.33 -14.70 7.61
C ARG A 26 2.90 -14.59 8.15
N ARG A 27 2.71 -14.69 9.47
CA ARG A 27 1.39 -14.50 10.10
C ARG A 27 0.91 -13.07 9.91
N GLN A 28 1.79 -12.10 10.09
CA GLN A 28 1.49 -10.69 9.92
C GLN A 28 1.09 -10.38 8.46
N ALA A 29 1.84 -10.87 7.47
CA ALA A 29 1.50 -10.68 6.06
C ALA A 29 0.09 -11.22 5.75
N ARG A 30 -0.22 -12.44 6.18
CA ARG A 30 -1.56 -13.03 5.99
C ARG A 30 -2.68 -12.24 6.66
N GLN A 31 -2.42 -11.69 7.84
CA GLN A 31 -3.41 -10.86 8.53
C GLN A 31 -3.70 -9.58 7.72
N VAL A 32 -2.64 -8.89 7.29
CA VAL A 32 -2.77 -7.66 6.48
C VAL A 32 -3.46 -7.96 5.14
N GLU A 33 -3.14 -9.10 4.49
CA GLU A 33 -3.83 -9.56 3.29
C GLU A 33 -5.35 -9.73 3.51
N ASN A 34 -5.75 -10.44 4.57
CA ASN A 34 -7.17 -10.61 4.90
C ASN A 34 -7.88 -9.28 5.15
N GLU A 35 -7.22 -8.35 5.85
CA GLU A 35 -7.77 -7.00 6.10
C GLU A 35 -7.93 -6.21 4.79
N ILE A 36 -6.95 -6.30 3.88
CA ILE A 36 -7.03 -5.70 2.54
C ILE A 36 -8.21 -6.28 1.76
N GLU A 37 -8.38 -7.61 1.74
CA GLU A 37 -9.49 -8.26 1.03
C GLU A 37 -10.86 -7.80 1.55
N LEU A 38 -11.05 -7.77 2.87
CA LEU A 38 -12.29 -7.32 3.49
C LEU A 38 -12.60 -5.86 3.15
N LYS A 39 -11.58 -4.99 3.19
CA LYS A 39 -11.73 -3.56 2.88
C LYS A 39 -11.97 -3.33 1.38
N LEU A 40 -11.27 -4.04 0.50
CA LEU A 40 -11.52 -3.99 -0.94
C LEU A 40 -12.93 -4.46 -1.29
N ALA A 41 -13.43 -5.54 -0.65
CA ALA A 41 -14.80 -6.01 -0.84
C ALA A 41 -15.85 -4.99 -0.34
N SER A 42 -15.53 -4.25 0.72
CA SER A 42 -16.41 -3.16 1.20
C SER A 42 -16.44 -1.96 0.26
N LEU A 43 -15.30 -1.60 -0.34
CA LEU A 43 -15.18 -0.53 -1.34
C LEU A 43 -15.75 -0.94 -2.70
N SER A 44 -15.71 -2.23 -3.04
CA SER A 44 -16.26 -2.78 -4.29
C SER A 44 -17.78 -2.95 -4.29
N LYS A 45 -18.49 -2.51 -3.25
CA LYS A 45 -19.94 -2.33 -3.25
C LYS A 45 -20.32 -0.87 -3.57
N PRO A 46 -20.02 -0.31 -4.76
CA PRO A 46 -20.55 1.00 -5.09
C PRO A 46 -22.04 0.90 -5.36
N GLY A 47 -22.84 1.63 -4.56
CA GLY A 47 -24.05 2.27 -5.07
C GLY A 47 -25.36 1.48 -5.13
N ALA A 48 -25.55 0.41 -4.34
CA ALA A 48 -26.86 -0.27 -4.24
C ALA A 48 -27.90 0.47 -3.35
N SER A 49 -27.69 1.75 -3.06
CA SER A 49 -28.64 2.56 -2.30
C SER A 49 -29.36 3.53 -3.24
N THR A 50 -30.40 3.02 -3.92
CA THR A 50 -31.40 3.83 -4.61
C THR A 50 -32.15 4.67 -3.58
N THR A 51 -31.66 5.88 -3.29
CA THR A 51 -32.36 6.85 -2.44
C THR A 51 -32.81 8.07 -3.25
N THR A 52 -33.88 8.68 -2.75
CA THR A 52 -34.66 9.74 -3.40
C THR A 52 -33.82 11.02 -3.64
N PRO A 53 -34.17 11.85 -4.65
CA PRO A 53 -33.33 12.97 -5.09
C PRO A 53 -33.04 14.07 -4.05
N ARG A 54 -33.88 14.18 -3.01
CA ARG A 54 -33.75 15.24 -1.99
C ARG A 54 -32.80 14.87 -0.84
N GLU A 55 -32.47 13.58 -0.69
CA GLU A 55 -31.43 13.09 0.23
C GLU A 55 -30.10 12.80 -0.48
N GLN A 56 -30.05 12.92 -1.81
CA GLN A 56 -28.88 12.56 -2.62
C GLN A 56 -27.69 13.49 -2.40
N ASP A 57 -27.85 14.80 -2.39
CA ASP A 57 -26.71 15.73 -2.29
C ASP A 57 -25.93 15.60 -0.98
N GLN A 58 -26.63 15.47 0.15
CA GLN A 58 -25.98 15.33 1.46
C GLN A 58 -25.34 13.94 1.63
N LYS A 59 -26.00 12.86 1.15
CA LYS A 59 -25.44 11.50 1.17
C LYS A 59 -24.30 11.29 0.18
N VAL A 60 -24.28 11.95 -0.99
CA VAL A 60 -23.20 11.80 -1.98
C VAL A 60 -21.89 12.38 -1.44
N VAL A 61 -21.94 13.50 -0.73
CA VAL A 61 -20.77 14.09 -0.06
C VAL A 61 -20.33 13.23 1.13
N LEU A 62 -21.25 12.83 2.01
CA LEU A 62 -20.94 11.94 3.15
C LEU A 62 -20.37 10.58 2.71
N ASN A 63 -20.93 9.96 1.68
CA ASN A 63 -20.41 8.73 1.10
C ASN A 63 -19.02 8.97 0.47
N GLY A 64 -18.80 10.12 -0.17
CA GLY A 64 -17.48 10.49 -0.69
C GLY A 64 -16.40 10.64 0.38
N VAL A 65 -16.74 11.25 1.51
CA VAL A 65 -15.81 11.41 2.63
C VAL A 65 -15.47 10.05 3.24
N GLN A 66 -16.47 9.19 3.43
CA GLN A 66 -16.27 7.84 3.94
C GLN A 66 -15.47 6.96 2.96
N GLU A 67 -15.79 7.01 1.66
CA GLU A 67 -15.04 6.34 0.59
C GLU A 67 -13.58 6.78 0.55
N ASN A 68 -13.30 8.08 0.72
CA ASN A 68 -11.94 8.61 0.70
C ASN A 68 -11.15 8.21 1.95
N SER A 69 -11.79 8.15 3.12
CA SER A 69 -11.18 7.61 4.34
C SER A 69 -10.86 6.12 4.20
N GLN A 70 -11.81 5.32 3.70
CA GLN A 70 -11.60 3.89 3.46
C GLN A 70 -10.52 3.63 2.41
N ALA A 71 -10.42 4.47 1.37
CA ALA A 71 -9.35 4.40 0.39
C ALA A 71 -7.97 4.68 1.03
N ALA A 72 -7.87 5.70 1.89
CA ALA A 72 -6.64 6.01 2.61
C ALA A 72 -6.21 4.88 3.56
N GLU A 73 -7.16 4.21 4.23
CA GLU A 73 -6.89 3.03 5.05
C GLU A 73 -6.32 1.87 4.22
N VAL A 74 -6.87 1.60 3.03
CA VAL A 74 -6.35 0.54 2.14
C VAL A 74 -4.95 0.89 1.64
N ASP A 75 -4.67 2.15 1.31
CA ASP A 75 -3.32 2.60 0.98
C ASP A 75 -2.33 2.37 2.14
N GLN A 76 -2.75 2.59 3.39
CA GLN A 76 -1.92 2.30 4.57
C GLN A 76 -1.66 0.79 4.74
N LEU A 77 -2.68 -0.05 4.56
CA LEU A 77 -2.55 -1.51 4.64
C LEU A 77 -1.64 -2.07 3.54
N LEU A 78 -1.75 -1.57 2.30
CA LEU A 78 -0.86 -1.95 1.21
C LEU A 78 0.60 -1.58 1.50
N ASN A 79 0.84 -0.40 2.07
CA ASN A 79 2.18 0.00 2.53
C ASN A 79 2.68 -0.89 3.66
N SER A 80 1.83 -1.26 4.61
CA SER A 80 2.18 -2.20 5.68
C SER A 80 2.55 -3.58 5.12
N LEU A 81 1.82 -4.08 4.11
CA LEU A 81 2.14 -5.35 3.45
C LEU A 81 3.51 -5.25 2.75
N GLN A 82 3.78 -4.16 2.02
CA GLN A 82 5.08 -3.89 1.41
C GLN A 82 6.21 -3.87 2.45
N ASP A 83 6.00 -3.26 3.63
CA ASP A 83 6.98 -3.22 4.72
C ASP A 83 7.24 -4.61 5.32
N THR A 84 6.20 -5.44 5.46
CA THR A 84 6.35 -6.84 5.92
C THR A 84 7.12 -7.68 4.89
N ILE A 85 6.84 -7.53 3.59
CA ILE A 85 7.57 -8.20 2.50
C ILE A 85 9.03 -7.76 2.49
N THR A 86 9.30 -6.47 2.64
CA THR A 86 10.68 -5.93 2.74
C THR A 86 11.42 -6.48 3.97
N SER A 87 10.70 -6.69 5.07
CA SER A 87 11.25 -7.30 6.28
C SER A 87 11.53 -8.79 6.10
N MET A 88 10.68 -9.52 5.39
CA MET A 88 10.93 -10.91 4.99
C MET A 88 12.16 -11.02 4.08
N GLU A 89 12.31 -10.12 3.11
CA GLU A 89 13.47 -10.05 2.22
C GLU A 89 14.77 -9.83 3.01
N LYS A 90 14.76 -8.95 4.00
CA LYS A 90 15.90 -8.74 4.91
C LYS A 90 16.26 -9.97 5.75
N VAL A 91 15.27 -10.77 6.16
CA VAL A 91 15.52 -12.04 6.87
C VAL A 91 16.18 -13.06 5.92
N LEU A 92 15.78 -13.05 4.65
CA LEU A 92 16.31 -13.92 3.60
C LEU A 92 17.75 -13.54 3.18
N ASP A 93 18.04 -12.25 3.12
CA ASP A 93 19.35 -11.70 2.76
C ASP A 93 20.38 -11.80 3.91
N ARG A 94 19.92 -12.03 5.14
CA ARG A 94 20.81 -12.17 6.29
C ARG A 94 21.59 -13.49 6.15
N PRO A 95 22.93 -13.45 6.06
CA PRO A 95 23.72 -14.67 5.96
C PRO A 95 23.57 -15.46 7.27
N SER A 96 22.76 -16.50 7.24
CA SER A 96 22.57 -17.42 8.36
C SER A 96 23.25 -18.75 8.03
N ALA A 97 23.69 -19.47 9.06
CA ALA A 97 24.35 -20.77 8.92
C ALA A 97 23.43 -21.86 8.33
N THR A 98 22.13 -21.56 8.22
CA THR A 98 21.11 -22.45 7.68
C THR A 98 20.87 -22.10 6.21
N PRO A 99 20.95 -23.07 5.28
CA PRO A 99 20.71 -22.79 3.87
C PRO A 99 19.29 -22.23 3.68
N THR A 100 19.20 -21.10 2.97
CA THR A 100 17.95 -20.47 2.59
C THR A 100 17.02 -21.49 1.91
N ASN A 101 15.90 -21.80 2.55
CA ASN A 101 14.98 -22.82 2.05
C ASN A 101 14.27 -22.30 0.78
N PRO A 102 14.30 -23.02 -0.36
CA PRO A 102 13.60 -22.64 -1.59
C PRO A 102 12.12 -22.30 -1.39
N SER A 103 11.45 -22.94 -0.43
CA SER A 103 10.05 -22.65 -0.08
C SER A 103 9.85 -21.24 0.49
N MET A 104 10.84 -20.67 1.18
CA MET A 104 10.77 -19.29 1.71
C MET A 104 10.87 -18.27 0.58
N ILE A 105 11.73 -18.53 -0.41
CA ILE A 105 11.88 -17.71 -1.62
C ILE A 105 10.57 -17.69 -2.41
N HIS A 106 9.99 -18.86 -2.68
CA HIS A 106 8.71 -18.95 -3.41
C HIS A 106 7.55 -18.29 -2.66
N MET A 107 7.52 -18.37 -1.32
CA MET A 107 6.53 -17.69 -0.51
C MET A 107 6.66 -16.16 -0.59
N LEU A 108 7.89 -15.64 -0.53
CA LEU A 108 8.16 -14.21 -0.68
C LEU A 108 7.69 -13.71 -2.04
N GLU A 109 8.01 -14.44 -3.10
CA GLU A 109 7.58 -14.12 -4.46
C GLU A 109 6.05 -14.13 -4.60
N ARG A 110 5.38 -15.08 -3.95
CA ARG A 110 3.92 -15.11 -3.88
C ARG A 110 3.36 -13.85 -3.20
N HIS A 111 3.91 -13.44 -2.06
CA HIS A 111 3.46 -12.22 -1.38
C HIS A 111 3.69 -10.96 -2.24
N LYS A 112 4.79 -10.89 -2.99
CA LYS A 112 5.05 -9.81 -3.98
C LYS A 112 3.98 -9.78 -5.08
N ASN A 113 3.62 -10.93 -5.63
CA ASN A 113 2.56 -11.03 -6.65
C ASN A 113 1.19 -10.64 -6.10
N ILE A 114 0.83 -11.13 -4.91
CA ILE A 114 -0.44 -10.78 -4.23
C ILE A 114 -0.54 -9.26 -3.99
N LEU A 115 0.54 -8.63 -3.52
CA LEU A 115 0.57 -7.17 -3.33
C LEU A 115 0.34 -6.43 -4.65
N TYR A 116 0.97 -6.88 -5.74
CA TYR A 116 0.77 -6.29 -7.07
C TYR A 116 -0.70 -6.38 -7.51
N ASP A 117 -1.31 -7.55 -7.34
CA ASP A 117 -2.72 -7.79 -7.69
C ASP A 117 -3.67 -6.91 -6.86
N TYR A 118 -3.49 -6.83 -5.53
CA TYR A 118 -4.31 -5.95 -4.69
C TYR A 118 -4.13 -4.47 -5.04
N THR A 119 -2.91 -4.04 -5.35
CA THR A 119 -2.66 -2.65 -5.77
C THR A 119 -3.38 -2.33 -7.08
N LYS A 120 -3.37 -3.27 -8.03
CA LYS A 120 -4.07 -3.15 -9.31
C LYS A 120 -5.58 -3.11 -9.12
N GLU A 121 -6.14 -4.02 -8.33
CA GLU A 121 -7.58 -4.06 -8.04
C GLU A 121 -8.03 -2.82 -7.28
N PHE A 122 -7.25 -2.33 -6.32
CA PHE A 122 -7.54 -1.08 -5.62
C PHE A 122 -7.63 0.12 -6.57
N ARG A 123 -6.67 0.25 -7.50
CA ARG A 123 -6.72 1.30 -8.54
C ARG A 123 -7.94 1.18 -9.42
N ARG A 124 -8.32 -0.04 -9.80
CA ARG A 124 -9.52 -0.32 -10.60
C ARG A 124 -10.79 0.10 -9.84
N ILE A 125 -10.91 -0.27 -8.56
CA ILE A 125 -12.04 0.11 -7.72
C ILE A 125 -12.13 1.63 -7.58
N LYS A 126 -11.01 2.31 -7.32
CA LYS A 126 -10.96 3.78 -7.23
C LYS A 126 -11.40 4.46 -8.53
N ALA A 127 -10.96 3.95 -9.68
CA ALA A 127 -11.39 4.44 -10.98
C ALA A 127 -12.90 4.22 -11.21
N ASN A 128 -13.43 3.07 -10.81
CA ASN A 128 -14.85 2.75 -10.91
C ASN A 128 -15.71 3.64 -10.01
N ILE A 129 -15.31 3.85 -8.74
CA ILE A 129 -15.99 4.75 -7.82
C ILE A 129 -16.02 6.17 -8.40
N LYS A 130 -14.90 6.65 -8.93
CA LYS A 130 -14.84 7.96 -9.60
C LYS A 130 -15.81 8.03 -10.78
N ALA A 131 -15.81 7.03 -11.67
CA ALA A 131 -16.72 7.00 -12.81
C ALA A 131 -18.21 6.99 -12.40
N VAL A 132 -18.57 6.26 -11.34
CA VAL A 132 -19.93 6.24 -10.79
C VAL A 132 -20.30 7.60 -10.19
N ARG A 133 -19.36 8.24 -9.49
CA ARG A 133 -19.54 9.59 -8.92
C ARG A 133 -19.75 10.64 -9.99
N ASP A 134 -18.88 10.67 -11.00
CA ASP A 134 -18.95 11.61 -12.12
C ASP A 134 -20.31 11.43 -12.85
N LYS A 135 -20.76 10.19 -13.04
CA LYS A 135 -22.08 9.89 -13.60
C LYS A 135 -23.22 10.41 -12.71
N ALA A 136 -23.13 10.25 -11.39
CA ALA A 136 -24.16 10.73 -10.46
C ALA A 136 -24.26 12.26 -10.46
N GLU A 137 -23.13 12.96 -10.50
CA GLU A 137 -23.07 14.43 -10.57
C GLU A 137 -23.73 14.95 -11.85
N LEU A 138 -23.40 14.38 -13.00
CA LEU A 138 -24.02 14.72 -14.29
C LEU A 138 -25.54 14.47 -14.28
N MET A 139 -25.99 13.36 -13.71
CA MET A 139 -27.43 13.04 -13.62
C MET A 139 -28.17 13.96 -12.65
N SER A 140 -27.53 14.38 -11.56
CA SER A 140 -28.12 15.35 -10.61
C SER A 140 -28.34 16.71 -11.29
N GLN A 141 -27.34 17.19 -12.02
CA GLN A 141 -27.42 18.45 -12.76
C GLN A 141 -28.57 18.45 -13.78
N VAL A 142 -28.71 17.37 -14.55
CA VAL A 142 -29.81 17.22 -15.52
C VAL A 142 -31.17 17.14 -14.84
N GLN A 143 -31.28 16.43 -13.71
CA GLN A 143 -32.54 16.37 -12.94
C GLN A 143 -32.93 17.74 -12.37
N ASP A 144 -31.98 18.53 -11.90
CA ASP A 144 -32.23 19.89 -11.40
C ASP A 144 -32.70 20.82 -12.52
N GLU A 145 -32.07 20.75 -13.70
CA GLU A 145 -32.48 21.54 -14.87
C GLU A 145 -33.90 21.17 -15.32
N ILE A 146 -34.23 19.88 -15.38
CA ILE A 146 -35.58 19.40 -15.68
C ILE A 146 -36.59 19.86 -14.61
N ARG A 147 -36.23 19.80 -13.33
CA ARG A 147 -37.08 20.30 -12.23
C ARG A 147 -37.36 21.79 -12.36
N ILE A 148 -36.34 22.61 -12.62
CA ILE A 148 -36.47 24.06 -12.77
C ILE A 148 -37.36 24.38 -13.98
N PHE A 149 -37.14 23.69 -15.11
CA PHE A 149 -37.95 23.86 -16.31
C PHE A 149 -39.42 23.46 -16.08
N ASN A 150 -39.66 22.34 -15.39
CA ASN A 150 -41.01 21.82 -15.14
C ASN A 150 -41.72 22.53 -13.96
N ALA A 151 -40.96 23.17 -13.06
CA ALA A 151 -41.48 24.01 -11.98
C ALA A 151 -41.82 25.44 -12.45
N GLY A 152 -41.78 25.69 -13.77
CA GLY A 152 -42.33 26.90 -14.35
C GLY A 152 -43.70 27.19 -13.72
N THR A 153 -43.79 28.33 -13.02
CA THR A 153 -45.00 29.01 -12.48
C THR A 153 -45.31 28.93 -10.98
N SER A 154 -44.49 28.38 -10.06
CA SER A 154 -44.85 28.41 -8.61
C SER A 154 -43.81 29.06 -7.69
N ASP A 155 -44.22 30.20 -7.14
CA ASP A 155 -43.78 30.92 -5.93
C ASP A 155 -42.28 31.00 -5.59
N ASN A 156 -41.73 32.21 -5.78
CA ASN A 156 -40.42 32.64 -5.29
C ASN A 156 -40.19 32.33 -3.80
N ALA A 157 -41.25 32.28 -2.98
CA ALA A 157 -41.16 31.98 -1.55
C ALA A 157 -40.65 30.55 -1.26
N ASP A 158 -41.13 29.54 -1.99
CA ASP A 158 -40.68 28.15 -1.83
C ASP A 158 -39.25 27.97 -2.34
N TYR A 159 -38.87 28.73 -3.37
CA TYR A 159 -37.49 28.81 -3.85
C TYR A 159 -36.56 29.35 -2.76
N TYR A 160 -36.90 30.47 -2.11
CA TYR A 160 -36.06 31.05 -1.04
C TYR A 160 -35.97 30.15 0.19
N LEU A 161 -37.05 29.44 0.57
CA LEU A 161 -37.02 28.50 1.69
C LEU A 161 -36.15 27.27 1.37
N THR A 162 -36.22 26.77 0.13
CA THR A 162 -35.37 25.66 -0.32
C THR A 162 -33.91 26.09 -0.39
N GLU A 163 -33.63 27.31 -0.86
CA GLU A 163 -32.30 27.90 -0.91
C GLU A 163 -31.70 28.06 0.49
N ARG A 164 -32.47 28.56 1.46
CA ARG A 164 -32.03 28.67 2.85
C ARG A 164 -31.64 27.30 3.43
N ASN A 165 -32.42 26.26 3.14
CA ASN A 165 -32.10 24.89 3.58
C ASN A 165 -30.84 24.34 2.89
N ARG A 166 -30.62 24.66 1.61
CA ARG A 166 -29.36 24.34 0.90
C ARG A 166 -28.17 25.03 1.52
N VAL A 167 -28.29 26.32 1.85
CA VAL A 167 -27.22 27.10 2.50
C VAL A 167 -26.88 26.53 3.87
N GLU A 168 -27.88 26.21 4.69
CA GLU A 168 -27.67 25.59 6.01
C GLU A 168 -26.99 24.22 5.89
N SER A 169 -27.44 23.38 4.95
CA SER A 169 -26.78 22.10 4.67
C SER A 169 -25.33 22.29 4.21
N SER A 170 -25.08 23.27 3.34
CA SER A 170 -23.74 23.61 2.84
C SER A 170 -22.81 24.08 3.98
N HIS A 171 -23.33 24.86 4.93
CA HIS A 171 -22.58 25.27 6.11
C HIS A 171 -22.14 24.06 6.94
N ARG A 172 -23.07 23.14 7.23
CA ARG A 172 -22.78 21.92 7.99
C ARG A 172 -21.80 21.00 7.25
N LEU A 173 -21.90 20.91 5.92
CA LEU A 173 -20.93 20.18 5.09
C LEU A 173 -19.55 20.82 5.18
N THR A 174 -19.48 22.15 5.13
CA THR A 174 -18.23 22.91 5.24
C THR A 174 -17.55 22.66 6.59
N ASP A 175 -18.33 22.64 7.68
CA ASP A 175 -17.82 22.32 9.02
C ASP A 175 -17.23 20.90 9.09
N MET A 176 -17.89 19.91 8.47
CA MET A 176 -17.37 18.54 8.40
C MET A 176 -16.10 18.42 7.55
N VAL A 177 -16.05 19.12 6.40
CA VAL A 177 -14.84 19.17 5.55
C VAL A 177 -13.70 19.85 6.29
N LEU A 178 -13.98 20.89 7.07
CA LEU A 178 -13.00 21.59 7.89
C LEU A 178 -12.42 20.64 8.96
N ASP A 179 -13.27 19.90 9.67
CA ASP A 179 -12.85 18.95 10.70
C ASP A 179 -11.98 17.81 10.10
N GLN A 180 -12.40 17.27 8.96
CA GLN A 180 -11.61 16.26 8.23
C GLN A 180 -10.28 16.82 7.69
N ALA A 181 -10.26 18.09 7.25
CA ALA A 181 -9.02 18.75 6.83
C ALA A 181 -8.05 18.91 8.00
N TYR A 182 -8.55 19.22 9.22
CA TYR A 182 -7.73 19.23 10.43
C TYR A 182 -7.18 17.83 10.76
N ALA A 183 -8.01 16.79 10.67
CA ALA A 183 -7.57 15.41 10.87
C ALA A 183 -6.48 15.02 9.84
N THR A 184 -6.69 15.34 8.57
CA THR A 184 -5.73 15.05 7.48
C THR A 184 -4.42 15.83 7.67
N ARG A 185 -4.47 17.09 8.11
CA ARG A 185 -3.27 17.88 8.44
C ARG A 185 -2.48 17.25 9.58
N GLN A 186 -3.16 16.74 10.61
CA GLN A 186 -2.51 16.04 11.71
C GLN A 186 -1.84 14.74 11.23
N ASP A 187 -2.48 14.00 10.34
CA ASP A 187 -1.92 12.78 9.75
C ASP A 187 -0.71 13.07 8.85
N ILE A 188 -0.76 14.10 8.01
CA ILE A 188 0.41 14.54 7.21
C ILE A 188 1.56 14.94 8.13
N SER A 189 1.29 15.64 9.24
CA SER A 189 2.32 16.00 10.23
C SER A 189 2.90 14.77 10.94
N ARG A 190 2.08 13.75 11.23
CA ARG A 190 2.55 12.46 11.76
C ARG A 190 3.40 11.72 10.73
N GLN A 191 2.96 11.63 9.48
CA GLN A 191 3.67 11.00 8.38
C GLN A 191 5.01 11.70 8.09
N GLY A 192 5.07 13.03 8.13
CA GLY A 192 6.32 13.79 7.97
C GLY A 192 7.37 13.46 9.03
N ARG A 193 6.95 13.24 10.28
CA ARG A 193 7.85 12.77 11.35
C ARG A 193 8.35 11.35 11.08
N THR A 194 7.50 10.47 10.57
CA THR A 194 7.90 9.11 10.18
C THR A 194 8.87 9.12 9.00
N ILE A 195 8.63 9.93 7.96
CA ILE A 195 9.53 10.10 6.80
C ILE A 195 10.90 10.65 7.24
N HIS A 196 10.91 11.63 8.14
CA HIS A 196 12.16 12.15 8.70
C HIS A 196 12.92 11.05 9.48
N GLY A 197 12.18 10.21 10.22
CA GLY A 197 12.72 9.03 10.90
C GLY A 197 13.26 7.95 9.95
N PHE A 198 12.64 7.77 8.78
CA PHE A 198 13.17 6.90 7.72
C PHE A 198 14.47 7.44 7.14
N ASN A 199 14.57 8.75 6.88
CA ASN A 199 15.79 9.36 6.35
C ASN A 199 16.95 9.19 7.36
N THR A 200 16.72 9.40 8.66
CA THR A 200 17.73 9.14 9.70
C THR A 200 18.14 7.67 9.79
N LYS A 201 17.19 6.73 9.64
CA LYS A 201 17.49 5.28 9.61
C LYS A 201 18.26 4.88 8.35
N VAL A 202 17.92 5.42 7.18
CA VAL A 202 18.64 5.19 5.91
C VAL A 202 20.05 5.77 5.97
N THR A 203 20.23 6.98 6.47
CA THR A 203 21.56 7.57 6.71
C THR A 203 22.35 6.76 7.75
N GLY A 204 21.70 6.27 8.80
CA GLY A 204 22.32 5.38 9.80
C GLY A 204 22.75 4.02 9.25
N ILE A 205 21.98 3.46 8.29
CA ILE A 205 22.35 2.23 7.56
C ILE A 205 23.52 2.51 6.61
N MET A 206 23.53 3.67 5.93
CA MET A 206 24.65 4.11 5.10
C MET A 206 25.95 4.25 5.91
N GLY A 207 25.86 4.71 7.16
CA GLY A 207 26.99 4.80 8.08
C GLY A 207 27.46 3.47 8.67
N ARG A 208 26.65 2.40 8.60
CA ARG A 208 26.99 1.06 9.13
C ARG A 208 27.35 0.02 8.06
N ILE A 209 27.27 0.37 6.77
CA ILE A 209 27.78 -0.47 5.67
C ILE A 209 29.03 0.20 5.05
N PRO A 210 30.20 0.18 5.72
CA PRO A 210 31.45 0.50 5.04
C PRO A 210 31.71 -0.62 4.02
N GLY A 211 31.58 -0.33 2.71
CA GLY A 211 31.98 -1.29 1.67
C GLY A 211 31.03 -1.52 0.50
N ILE A 212 29.94 -0.75 0.34
CA ILE A 212 29.10 -0.79 -0.88
C ILE A 212 29.97 -0.61 -2.15
N ASN A 213 31.03 0.21 -2.07
CA ASN A 213 32.01 0.38 -3.15
C ASN A 213 32.81 -0.91 -3.49
N SER A 214 33.01 -1.82 -2.54
CA SER A 214 33.73 -3.08 -2.77
C SER A 214 32.82 -4.18 -3.34
N ILE A 215 31.53 -4.17 -2.97
CA ILE A 215 30.54 -5.15 -3.46
C ILE A 215 30.14 -4.84 -4.90
N ILE A 216 29.92 -3.56 -5.24
CA ILE A 216 29.64 -3.14 -6.62
C ILE A 216 30.85 -3.40 -7.54
N GLY A 217 32.07 -3.25 -7.02
CA GLY A 217 33.31 -3.60 -7.72
C GLY A 217 33.43 -5.10 -8.01
N ARG A 218 33.15 -5.97 -7.03
CA ARG A 218 33.22 -7.42 -7.19
C ARG A 218 32.18 -7.97 -8.18
N ILE A 219 30.98 -7.40 -8.19
CA ILE A 219 29.93 -7.74 -9.19
C ILE A 219 30.39 -7.41 -10.62
N ASN A 220 31.04 -6.27 -10.83
CA ASN A 220 31.54 -5.89 -12.16
C ASN A 220 32.74 -6.76 -12.60
N THR A 221 33.60 -7.21 -11.67
CA THR A 221 34.77 -8.06 -12.01
C THR A 221 34.40 -9.47 -12.50
N ARG A 222 33.33 -10.08 -11.97
CA ARG A 222 32.87 -11.40 -12.46
C ARG A 222 32.34 -11.32 -13.88
N ARG A 223 31.51 -10.30 -14.17
CA ARG A 223 30.92 -10.09 -15.51
C ARG A 223 31.98 -9.80 -16.58
N LYS A 224 33.02 -9.01 -16.23
CA LYS A 224 34.14 -8.72 -17.14
C LYS A 224 34.98 -9.95 -17.50
N ARG A 225 35.21 -10.86 -16.54
CA ARG A 225 35.96 -12.09 -16.79
C ARG A 225 35.21 -13.02 -17.73
N ASP A 226 33.91 -13.17 -17.56
CA ASP A 226 33.10 -14.05 -18.43
C ASP A 226 33.06 -13.51 -19.87
N THR A 227 32.96 -12.19 -20.06
CA THR A 227 33.07 -11.56 -21.39
C THR A 227 34.45 -11.76 -22.02
N LEU A 228 35.53 -11.69 -21.24
CA LEU A 228 36.90 -11.86 -21.74
C LEU A 228 37.16 -13.31 -22.18
N ILE A 229 36.66 -14.29 -21.43
CA ILE A 229 36.73 -15.71 -21.80
C ILE A 229 35.95 -15.97 -23.10
N MET A 230 34.71 -15.46 -23.21
CA MET A 230 33.89 -15.62 -24.41
C MET A 230 34.54 -14.97 -25.65
N ALA A 231 35.11 -13.78 -25.49
CA ALA A 231 35.84 -13.11 -26.58
C ALA A 231 37.08 -13.89 -27.03
N GLY A 232 37.83 -14.48 -26.10
CA GLY A 232 38.98 -15.33 -26.40
C GLY A 232 38.62 -16.58 -27.20
N VAL A 233 37.55 -17.27 -26.80
CA VAL A 233 37.06 -18.47 -27.54
C VAL A 233 36.63 -18.11 -28.95
N VAL A 234 35.88 -17.01 -29.12
CA VAL A 234 35.44 -16.55 -30.45
C VAL A 234 36.63 -16.19 -31.34
N SER A 235 37.63 -15.47 -30.80
CA SER A 235 38.84 -15.12 -31.54
C SER A 235 39.65 -16.34 -31.97
N ALA A 236 39.84 -17.32 -31.07
CA ALA A 236 40.55 -18.55 -31.39
C ALA A 236 39.84 -19.37 -32.48
N CYS A 237 38.50 -19.48 -32.40
CA CYS A 237 37.71 -20.15 -33.43
C CYS A 237 37.84 -19.48 -34.81
N ILE A 238 37.81 -18.14 -34.87
CA ILE A 238 37.98 -17.40 -36.13
C ILE A 238 39.38 -17.66 -36.73
N ILE A 239 40.43 -17.62 -35.92
CA ILE A 239 41.81 -17.87 -36.40
C ILE A 239 41.97 -19.28 -36.96
N LEU A 240 41.47 -20.29 -36.25
CA LEU A 240 41.53 -21.69 -36.71
C LEU A 240 40.77 -21.89 -38.03
N ILE A 241 39.60 -21.25 -38.19
CA ILE A 241 38.84 -21.29 -39.45
C ILE A 241 39.64 -20.64 -40.58
N THR A 242 40.25 -19.46 -40.35
CA THR A 242 41.05 -18.79 -41.38
C THR A 242 42.30 -19.59 -41.77
N MET A 243 42.94 -20.25 -40.82
CA MET A 243 44.13 -21.07 -41.10
C MET A 243 43.76 -22.33 -41.88
N TYR A 244 42.64 -22.98 -41.54
CA TYR A 244 42.12 -24.12 -42.29
C TYR A 244 41.77 -23.75 -43.73
N TRP A 245 41.15 -22.58 -43.93
CA TRP A 245 40.83 -22.05 -45.26
C TRP A 245 42.05 -21.62 -46.07
N LEU A 246 43.15 -21.24 -45.44
CA LEU A 246 44.39 -20.85 -46.13
C LEU A 246 45.26 -22.08 -46.49
N GLN A 247 45.08 -23.17 -45.76
CA GLN A 247 45.84 -24.42 -45.94
C GLN A 247 45.14 -25.42 -46.88
N THR A 248 43.86 -25.18 -47.18
CA THR A 248 43.07 -25.89 -48.21
C THR A 248 43.09 -25.10 -49.51
#